data_AF-A0A0S7YYV4-F1
#
_entry.id   AF-A0A0S7YYV4-F1
#
_cell.length_a   1.000
_cell.length_b   1.000
_cell.length_c   1.000
_cell.angle_alpha   90.00
_cell.angle_beta   90.00
_cell.angle_gamma   90.00
#
_symmetry.space_group_name_H-M   'P 1'
#
loop_
_entity.id
_entity.type
_entity.pdbx_description
1 polymer ?
#
loop_
_entity_poly.entity_id
_entity_poly.type
_entity_poly.pdbx_seq_one_letter_code
_entity_poly.pdbx_strand_id
1 'polypeptide(L)'
;MATALIFGGNVGEAAARGAVYGGASGAVVGGMSGANVDKQVAAQEQAEREKKIAEFRDEIGTDAFNGFVALAECKHDIAVANAREARKARNRDHALAGLWIEILAEVDRENRDAASDLLPELVSSDKRIETVSDAESRIEGALGRMREIRAEYDLPEDCSS
;
A
#
# COMPACT_ATOMS: atom_id res chain seq x y z
N MET A 1 1.61 -9.18 12.43
CA MET A 1 2.76 -9.70 11.63
C MET A 1 2.67 -9.21 10.19
N ALA A 2 1.45 -9.11 9.66
CA ALA A 2 1.14 -8.55 8.35
C ALA A 2 1.81 -7.21 8.04
N THR A 3 1.80 -6.25 8.96
CA THR A 3 2.32 -4.90 8.67
C THR A 3 3.82 -4.79 8.38
N ALA A 4 4.65 -5.80 8.71
CA ALA A 4 6.06 -5.80 8.25
C ALA A 4 6.19 -6.46 6.88
N LEU A 5 5.22 -7.28 6.48
CA LEU A 5 5.15 -7.79 5.11
C LEU A 5 4.64 -6.71 4.17
N ILE A 6 3.73 -5.85 4.65
CA ILE A 6 3.22 -4.68 3.92
C ILE A 6 4.26 -3.56 3.82
N PHE A 7 4.85 -3.16 4.96
CA PHE A 7 5.68 -1.97 5.08
C PHE A 7 7.14 -2.29 5.46
N GLY A 8 7.57 -3.54 5.26
CA GLY A 8 8.96 -3.99 5.47
C GLY A 8 9.45 -5.00 4.42
N GLY A 9 8.65 -5.31 3.39
CA GLY A 9 9.03 -6.23 2.30
C GLY A 9 8.18 -6.08 1.02
N ASN A 10 8.67 -6.69 -0.06
CA ASN A 10 8.24 -6.62 -1.48
C ASN A 10 6.74 -6.82 -1.82
N VAL A 11 5.87 -7.14 -0.86
CA VAL A 11 4.47 -7.52 -1.14
C VAL A 11 3.57 -6.30 -1.37
N GLY A 12 3.75 -5.23 -0.58
CA GLY A 12 3.05 -3.96 -0.79
C GLY A 12 3.37 -3.32 -2.15
N GLU A 13 4.61 -3.49 -2.62
CA GLU A 13 5.05 -3.09 -3.96
C GLU A 13 4.26 -3.84 -5.02
N ALA A 14 4.24 -5.19 -5.00
CA ALA A 14 3.45 -5.98 -5.95
C ALA A 14 1.94 -5.66 -5.94
N ALA A 15 1.38 -5.29 -4.78
CA ALA A 15 0.00 -4.87 -4.63
C ALA A 15 -0.29 -3.50 -5.26
N ALA A 16 0.58 -2.51 -5.01
CA ALA A 16 0.45 -1.20 -5.63
C ALA A 16 0.67 -1.27 -7.15
N ARG A 17 1.67 -2.06 -7.57
CA ARG A 17 1.92 -2.43 -8.97
C ARG A 17 0.67 -3.01 -9.64
N GLY A 18 -0.09 -3.83 -8.92
CA GLY A 18 -1.34 -4.43 -9.38
C GLY A 18 -2.52 -3.47 -9.51
N ALA A 19 -2.64 -2.53 -8.57
CA ALA A 19 -3.77 -1.61 -8.52
C ALA A 19 -3.69 -0.52 -9.59
N VAL A 20 -2.49 0.01 -9.86
CA VAL A 20 -2.29 1.02 -10.90
C VAL A 20 -2.49 0.43 -12.30
N TYR A 21 -2.11 -0.84 -12.52
CA TYR A 21 -2.33 -1.54 -13.80
C TYR A 21 -3.77 -2.04 -13.99
N GLY A 22 -4.46 -2.42 -12.90
CA GLY A 22 -5.82 -2.98 -12.94
C GLY A 22 -6.92 -1.96 -13.30
N GLY A 23 -6.64 -0.67 -13.19
CA GLY A 23 -7.57 0.41 -13.54
C GLY A 23 -7.34 1.09 -14.90
N ALA A 24 -6.11 1.05 -15.45
CA ALA A 24 -5.76 1.87 -16.61
C ALA A 24 -4.85 1.22 -17.68
N SER A 25 -4.44 -0.05 -17.56
CA SER A 25 -3.39 -0.60 -18.43
C SER A 25 -3.81 -1.86 -19.17
N GLY A 26 -4.96 -1.78 -19.86
CA GLY A 26 -5.20 -2.61 -21.03
C GLY A 26 -4.43 -2.10 -22.24
N ALA A 27 -3.09 -2.01 -22.20
CA ALA A 27 -2.24 -1.76 -23.38
C ALA A 27 -0.74 -1.68 -23.03
N VAL A 28 0.05 -2.58 -23.64
CA VAL A 28 1.47 -2.48 -24.05
C VAL A 28 2.54 -2.03 -23.02
N VAL A 29 3.35 -3.01 -22.59
CA VAL A 29 4.83 -2.94 -22.58
C VAL A 29 5.33 -4.36 -22.87
N GLY A 30 6.07 -4.73 -23.90
CA GLY A 30 6.56 -4.12 -25.13
C GLY A 30 7.37 -5.22 -25.84
N GLY A 31 7.05 -5.54 -27.10
CA GLY A 31 7.85 -6.48 -27.92
C GLY A 31 7.04 -7.56 -28.66
N MET A 32 6.50 -7.21 -29.83
CA MET A 32 6.25 -8.23 -30.86
C MET A 32 7.60 -8.82 -31.27
N SER A 33 7.92 -10.06 -30.88
CA SER A 33 8.63 -11.05 -31.71
C SER A 33 8.87 -12.36 -30.93
N GLY A 34 8.02 -13.37 -31.18
CA GLY A 34 8.38 -14.77 -30.92
C GLY A 34 7.42 -15.57 -30.02
N ALA A 35 6.69 -16.50 -30.63
CA ALA A 35 6.14 -17.74 -30.05
C ALA A 35 5.09 -17.65 -28.92
N ASN A 36 4.10 -18.56 -28.98
CA ASN A 36 3.04 -18.75 -27.97
C ASN A 36 3.52 -19.01 -26.52
N VAL A 37 4.83 -19.10 -26.30
CA VAL A 37 5.48 -19.23 -24.99
C VAL A 37 5.46 -17.90 -24.24
N ASP A 38 5.68 -16.75 -24.90
CA ASP A 38 5.68 -15.43 -24.25
C ASP A 38 4.30 -15.03 -23.71
N LYS A 39 3.22 -15.43 -24.38
CA LYS A 39 1.85 -15.19 -23.87
C LYS A 39 1.55 -16.04 -22.64
N GLN A 40 2.08 -17.26 -22.57
CA GLN A 40 1.92 -18.12 -21.39
C GLN A 40 2.79 -17.63 -20.23
N VAL A 41 4.01 -17.16 -20.49
CA VAL A 41 4.86 -16.54 -19.47
C VAL A 41 4.22 -15.25 -18.97
N ALA A 42 3.77 -14.35 -19.85
CA ALA A 42 3.06 -13.13 -19.44
C ALA A 42 1.76 -13.44 -18.67
N ALA A 43 1.00 -14.45 -19.07
CA ALA A 43 -0.20 -14.89 -18.36
C ALA A 43 0.12 -15.58 -17.02
N GLN A 44 1.21 -16.34 -16.93
CA GLN A 44 1.68 -16.94 -15.68
C GLN A 44 2.17 -15.88 -14.71
N GLU A 45 3.00 -14.94 -15.17
CA GLU A 45 3.44 -13.82 -14.36
C GLU A 45 2.27 -12.94 -13.92
N GLN A 46 1.28 -12.71 -14.79
CA GLN A 46 0.07 -11.99 -14.44
C GLN A 46 -0.75 -12.75 -13.38
N ALA A 47 -0.91 -14.06 -13.53
CA ALA A 47 -1.60 -14.88 -12.53
C ALA A 47 -0.84 -14.92 -11.19
N GLU A 48 0.50 -14.96 -11.20
CA GLU A 48 1.31 -14.86 -10.00
C GLU A 48 1.21 -13.48 -9.34
N ARG A 49 1.16 -12.41 -10.13
CA ARG A 49 0.91 -11.04 -9.64
C ARG A 49 -0.49 -10.93 -9.01
N GLU A 50 -1.52 -11.37 -9.72
CA GLU A 50 -2.91 -11.39 -9.21
C GLU A 50 -3.04 -12.20 -7.93
N LYS A 51 -2.34 -13.34 -7.85
CA LYS A 51 -2.29 -14.15 -6.63
C LYS A 51 -1.63 -13.40 -5.48
N LYS A 52 -0.50 -12.74 -5.70
CA LYS A 52 0.17 -11.93 -4.67
C LYS A 52 -0.70 -10.75 -4.22
N ILE A 53 -1.40 -10.09 -5.14
CA ILE A 53 -2.35 -9.02 -4.83
C ILE A 53 -3.51 -9.56 -3.98
N ALA A 54 -4.05 -10.73 -4.34
CA ALA A 54 -5.13 -11.37 -3.61
C ALA A 54 -4.69 -11.80 -2.20
N GLU A 55 -3.53 -12.44 -2.08
CA GLU A 55 -2.92 -12.82 -0.80
C GLU A 55 -2.70 -11.61 0.09
N PHE A 56 -2.17 -10.52 -0.49
CA PHE A 56 -1.99 -9.27 0.22
C PHE A 56 -3.32 -8.67 0.68
N ARG A 57 -4.33 -8.62 -0.19
CA ARG A 57 -5.66 -8.12 0.17
C ARG A 57 -6.29 -8.95 1.29
N ASP A 58 -6.12 -10.26 1.29
CA ASP A 58 -6.64 -11.13 2.35
C ASP A 58 -5.90 -10.92 3.67
N GLU A 59 -4.59 -10.71 3.61
CA GLU A 59 -3.73 -10.45 4.76
C GLU A 59 -4.08 -9.14 5.47
N ILE A 60 -4.39 -8.09 4.72
CA ILE A 60 -4.60 -6.73 5.26
C ILE A 60 -6.07 -6.34 5.38
N GLY A 61 -6.95 -7.09 4.71
CA GLY A 61 -8.36 -6.81 4.63
C GLY A 61 -8.69 -5.91 3.45
N THR A 62 -9.91 -6.07 2.91
CA THR A 62 -10.34 -5.33 1.71
C THR A 62 -10.35 -3.81 1.91
N ASP A 63 -10.79 -3.33 3.07
CA ASP A 63 -10.83 -1.90 3.35
C ASP A 63 -9.41 -1.31 3.42
N ALA A 64 -8.48 -1.96 4.12
CA ALA A 64 -7.09 -1.52 4.14
C ALA A 64 -6.48 -1.56 2.74
N PHE A 65 -6.74 -2.61 1.95
CA PHE A 65 -6.26 -2.69 0.58
C PHE A 65 -6.76 -1.51 -0.28
N ASN A 66 -8.05 -1.21 -0.23
CA ASN A 66 -8.61 -0.07 -0.95
C ASN A 66 -8.01 1.26 -0.48
N GLY A 67 -7.75 1.40 0.82
CA GLY A 67 -7.10 2.59 1.37
C GLY A 67 -5.66 2.76 0.89
N PHE A 68 -4.91 1.67 0.81
CA PHE A 68 -3.54 1.65 0.27
C PHE A 68 -3.50 2.03 -1.21
N VAL A 69 -4.41 1.50 -2.03
CA VAL A 69 -4.55 1.87 -3.45
C VAL A 69 -4.88 3.35 -3.59
N ALA A 70 -5.87 3.84 -2.83
CA ALA A 70 -6.24 5.24 -2.85
C ALA A 70 -5.07 6.16 -2.44
N LEU A 71 -4.25 5.75 -1.47
CA LEU A 71 -3.06 6.48 -1.08
C LEU A 71 -2.03 6.53 -2.21
N ALA A 72 -1.79 5.42 -2.91
CA ALA A 72 -0.89 5.39 -4.07
C ALA A 72 -1.35 6.37 -5.17
N GLU A 73 -2.67 6.50 -5.37
CA GLU A 73 -3.31 7.42 -6.33
C GLU A 73 -3.48 8.87 -5.82
N CYS A 74 -2.85 9.25 -4.71
CA CYS A 74 -3.00 10.58 -4.08
C CYS A 74 -4.44 10.94 -3.68
N LYS A 75 -5.32 9.96 -3.45
CA LYS A 75 -6.71 10.16 -3.01
C LYS A 75 -6.80 10.06 -1.48
N HIS A 76 -6.19 11.00 -0.76
CA HIS A 76 -6.03 10.90 0.70
C HIS A 76 -7.34 10.76 1.47
N ASP A 77 -8.40 11.48 1.10
CA ASP A 77 -9.69 11.37 1.80
C ASP A 77 -10.31 9.97 1.66
N ILE A 78 -10.14 9.34 0.49
CA ILE A 78 -10.58 7.96 0.25
C ILE A 78 -9.69 6.99 1.03
N ALA A 79 -8.37 7.24 1.08
CA ALA A 79 -7.43 6.45 1.86
C ALA A 79 -7.78 6.45 3.35
N VAL A 80 -8.02 7.63 3.93
CA VAL A 80 -8.41 7.82 5.34
C VAL A 80 -9.77 7.18 5.62
N ALA A 81 -10.76 7.34 4.74
CA ALA A 81 -12.08 6.73 4.93
C ALA A 81 -12.00 5.20 4.98
N ASN A 82 -11.30 4.59 4.03
CA ASN A 82 -11.09 3.14 4.00
C ASN A 82 -10.24 2.64 5.18
N ALA A 83 -9.21 3.38 5.55
CA ALA A 83 -8.38 3.07 6.71
C ALA A 83 -9.20 3.04 8.01
N ARG A 84 -10.11 4.00 8.20
CA ARG A 84 -11.04 4.04 9.35
C ARG A 84 -12.02 2.89 9.37
N GLU A 85 -12.49 2.42 8.22
CA GLU A 85 -13.31 1.19 8.16
C GLU A 85 -12.48 -0.04 8.52
N ALA A 86 -11.26 -0.16 7.98
CA ALA A 86 -10.34 -1.25 8.31
C ALA A 86 -10.02 -1.32 9.81
N ARG A 87 -9.83 -0.16 10.47
CA ARG A 87 -9.61 -0.07 11.93
C ARG A 87 -10.74 -0.65 12.78
N LYS A 88 -11.96 -0.75 12.25
CA LYS A 88 -13.11 -1.38 12.94
C LYS A 88 -13.13 -2.91 12.80
N ALA A 89 -12.22 -3.49 12.01
CA ALA A 89 -12.17 -4.91 11.79
C ALA A 89 -11.93 -5.69 13.10
N ARG A 90 -12.58 -6.84 13.23
CA ARG A 90 -12.35 -7.76 14.36
C ARG A 90 -10.97 -8.42 14.29
N ASN A 91 -10.44 -8.55 13.07
CA ASN A 91 -9.10 -9.06 12.85
C ASN A 91 -8.08 -7.97 13.20
N ARG A 92 -7.18 -8.27 14.14
CA ARG A 92 -6.16 -7.34 14.62
C ARG A 92 -5.18 -6.91 13.53
N ASP A 93 -4.81 -7.80 12.62
CA ASP A 93 -3.89 -7.46 11.53
C ASP A 93 -4.56 -6.50 10.52
N HIS A 94 -5.87 -6.68 10.25
CA HIS A 94 -6.65 -5.75 9.41
C HIS A 94 -6.80 -4.38 10.05
N ALA A 95 -7.14 -4.36 11.34
CA ALA A 95 -7.26 -3.11 12.10
C ALA A 95 -5.92 -2.37 12.18
N LEU A 96 -4.82 -3.10 12.36
CA LEU A 96 -3.48 -2.53 12.38
C LEU A 96 -3.07 -1.99 11.00
N ALA A 97 -3.40 -2.70 9.91
CA ALA A 97 -3.17 -2.21 8.55
C ALA A 97 -3.94 -0.91 8.29
N GLY A 98 -5.19 -0.83 8.76
CA GLY A 98 -5.98 0.41 8.74
C GLY A 98 -5.28 1.56 9.46
N LEU A 99 -4.80 1.34 10.68
CA LEU A 99 -4.07 2.38 11.44
C LEU A 99 -2.83 2.88 10.71
N TRP A 100 -2.05 1.98 10.10
CA TRP A 100 -0.89 2.36 9.29
C TRP A 100 -1.27 3.23 8.10
N ILE A 101 -2.32 2.85 7.35
CA ILE A 101 -2.74 3.60 6.16
C ILE A 101 -3.27 4.98 6.55
N GLU A 102 -4.00 5.09 7.66
CA GLU A 102 -4.48 6.40 8.14
C GLU A 102 -3.29 7.31 8.45
N ILE A 103 -2.30 6.81 9.19
CA ILE A 103 -1.09 7.59 9.51
C ILE A 103 -0.33 7.98 8.24
N LEU A 104 -0.12 7.05 7.31
CA LEU A 104 0.57 7.33 6.05
C LEU A 104 -0.17 8.38 5.22
N ALA A 105 -1.50 8.29 5.14
CA ALA A 105 -2.30 9.27 4.43
C ALA A 105 -2.27 10.66 5.10
N GLU A 106 -2.28 10.73 6.43
CA GLU A 106 -2.15 11.99 7.16
C GLU A 106 -0.76 12.63 6.96
N VAL A 107 0.32 11.84 6.98
CA VAL A 107 1.68 12.35 6.74
C VAL A 107 1.88 12.76 5.28
N ASP A 108 1.39 11.98 4.32
CA ASP A 108 1.52 12.26 2.88
C ASP A 108 0.75 13.50 2.44
N ARG A 109 -0.31 13.90 3.17
CA ARG A 109 -1.04 15.16 2.98
C ARG A 109 -0.58 16.31 3.88
N GLU A 110 0.59 16.18 4.49
CA GLU A 110 1.20 17.15 5.41
C GLU A 110 0.41 17.47 6.68
N ASN A 111 -0.59 16.66 7.05
CA ASN A 111 -1.37 16.83 8.27
C ASN A 111 -0.66 16.17 9.48
N ARG A 112 0.45 16.79 9.87
CA ARG A 112 1.35 16.26 10.92
C ARG A 112 0.68 16.14 12.28
N ASP A 113 -0.26 17.02 12.60
CA ASP A 113 -0.97 16.98 13.88
C ASP A 113 -1.82 15.70 13.98
N ALA A 114 -2.63 15.42 12.96
CA ALA A 114 -3.46 14.22 12.93
C ALA A 114 -2.61 12.93 12.89
N ALA A 115 -1.50 12.92 12.17
CA ALA A 115 -0.55 11.81 12.19
C ALA A 115 0.04 11.59 13.60
N SER A 116 0.48 12.67 14.26
CA SER A 116 1.11 12.61 15.58
C SER A 116 0.16 12.06 16.66
N ASP A 117 -1.11 12.41 16.58
CA ASP A 117 -2.15 11.91 17.51
C ASP A 117 -2.34 10.39 17.43
N LEU A 118 -2.02 9.78 16.29
CA LEU A 118 -2.16 8.33 16.05
C LEU A 118 -0.89 7.53 16.41
N LEU A 119 0.27 8.18 16.55
CA LEU A 119 1.54 7.48 16.84
C LEU A 119 1.53 6.71 18.17
N PRO A 120 0.96 7.21 19.28
CA PRO A 120 0.87 6.43 20.52
C PRO A 120 0.06 5.14 20.35
N GLU A 121 -1.03 5.20 19.58
CA GLU A 121 -1.84 4.02 19.27
C GLU A 121 -1.04 3.01 18.43
N LEU A 122 -0.25 3.49 17.46
CA LEU A 122 0.60 2.66 16.63
C LEU A 122 1.67 1.93 17.45
N VAL A 123 2.37 2.63 18.34
CA VAL A 123 3.35 2.04 19.26
C VAL A 123 2.69 0.97 20.15
N SER A 124 1.48 1.21 20.62
CA SER A 124 0.76 0.23 21.45
C SER A 124 0.26 -1.00 20.69
N SER A 125 -0.02 -0.85 19.39
CA SER A 125 -0.68 -1.87 18.57
C SER A 125 0.31 -2.70 17.75
N ASP A 126 1.40 -2.11 17.25
CA ASP A 126 2.47 -2.81 16.54
C ASP A 126 3.63 -3.12 17.49
N LYS A 127 3.70 -4.37 17.94
CA LYS A 127 4.74 -4.85 18.88
C LYS A 127 6.17 -4.69 18.39
N ARG A 128 6.40 -4.42 17.11
CA ARG A 128 7.73 -4.18 16.57
C ARG A 128 8.15 -2.73 16.69
N ILE A 129 7.21 -1.81 16.94
CA ILE A 129 7.49 -0.39 17.13
C ILE A 129 7.69 -0.16 18.61
N GLU A 130 8.89 0.22 19.00
CA GLU A 130 9.22 0.40 20.42
C GLU A 130 8.99 1.84 20.88
N THR A 131 9.15 2.81 19.98
CA THR A 131 9.08 4.23 20.29
C THR A 131 8.38 5.01 19.19
N VAL A 132 7.93 6.22 19.53
CA VAL A 132 7.40 7.18 18.54
C VAL A 132 8.42 7.46 17.44
N SER A 133 9.70 7.61 17.79
CA SER A 133 10.77 7.86 16.82
C SER A 133 11.01 6.67 15.85
N ASP A 134 10.86 5.43 16.32
CA ASP A 134 10.88 4.24 15.46
C ASP A 134 9.64 4.19 14.55
N ALA A 135 8.48 4.64 15.05
CA ALA A 135 7.27 4.77 14.24
C ALA A 135 7.49 5.78 13.09
N GLU A 136 7.96 6.98 13.40
CA GLU A 136 8.27 8.04 12.42
C GLU A 136 9.24 7.55 11.35
N SER A 137 10.35 6.92 11.76
CA SER A 137 11.35 6.38 10.82
C SER A 137 10.75 5.34 9.86
N ARG A 138 9.83 4.51 10.34
CA ARG A 138 9.15 3.50 9.49
C ARG A 138 8.11 4.10 8.57
N ILE A 139 7.40 5.12 9.03
CA ILE A 139 6.44 5.89 8.23
C ILE A 139 7.18 6.55 7.07
N GLU A 140 8.31 7.22 7.35
CA GLU A 140 9.16 7.82 6.32
C GLU A 140 9.64 6.78 5.29
N GLY A 141 10.13 5.63 5.76
CA GLY A 141 10.55 4.54 4.87
C GLY A 141 9.39 3.95 4.03
N ALA A 142 8.19 3.86 4.58
CA ALA A 142 7.00 3.40 3.87
C ALA A 142 6.54 4.41 2.81
N LEU A 143 6.55 5.71 3.13
CA LEU A 143 6.26 6.76 2.15
C LEU A 143 7.34 6.83 1.08
N GLY A 144 8.62 6.67 1.41
CA GLY A 144 9.71 6.58 0.43
C GLY A 144 9.44 5.53 -0.65
N ARG A 145 9.09 4.30 -0.22
CA ARG A 145 8.69 3.23 -1.15
C ARG A 145 7.40 3.54 -1.91
N MET A 146 6.44 4.21 -1.29
CA MET A 146 5.23 4.67 -1.99
C MET A 146 5.59 5.63 -3.13
N ARG A 147 6.54 6.56 -2.93
CA ARG A 147 7.01 7.46 -3.99
C ARG A 147 7.72 6.71 -5.12
N GLU A 148 8.56 5.74 -4.78
CA GLU A 148 9.21 4.87 -5.78
C GLU A 148 8.17 4.14 -6.64
N ILE A 149 7.14 3.58 -6.01
CA ILE A 149 6.00 2.97 -6.70
C ILE A 149 5.27 3.99 -7.57
N ARG A 150 5.03 5.22 -7.09
CA ARG A 150 4.37 6.25 -7.91
C ARG A 150 5.22 6.60 -9.14
N ALA A 151 6.52 6.79 -8.96
CA ALA A 151 7.47 7.09 -10.04
C ALA A 151 7.54 5.99 -11.10
N GLU A 152 7.57 4.72 -10.68
CA GLU A 152 7.58 3.57 -11.59
C GLU A 152 6.34 3.49 -12.50
N TYR A 153 5.25 4.13 -12.09
CA TYR A 153 3.94 4.05 -12.74
C TYR A 153 3.46 5.39 -13.31
N ASP A 154 4.36 6.34 -13.51
CA ASP A 154 4.05 7.68 -14.03
C ASP A 154 2.98 8.44 -13.22
N LEU A 155 2.88 8.14 -11.92
CA LEU A 155 2.05 8.87 -10.96
C LEU A 155 2.86 9.98 -10.27
N PRO A 156 2.22 11.03 -9.72
CA PRO A 156 2.92 12.08 -8.98
C PRO A 156 3.67 11.50 -7.79
N GLU A 157 4.99 11.70 -7.70
CA GLU A 157 5.79 11.26 -6.54
C GLU A 157 5.34 11.96 -5.25
N ASP A 158 4.88 13.20 -5.38
CA ASP A 158 4.36 14.02 -4.30
C ASP A 158 2.88 14.34 -4.54
N CYS A 159 2.08 14.25 -3.48
CA CYS A 159 0.64 14.46 -3.52
C CYS A 159 0.21 15.82 -2.95
N SER A 160 1.14 16.77 -2.75
CA SER A 160 0.92 18.11 -2.20
C SER A 160 0.11 19.09 -3.09
N SER A 161 -0.59 18.60 -4.11
CA SER A 161 -1.40 19.41 -5.03
C SER A 161 -2.79 19.74 -4.52
#